data_AF-A7T863-F1
#
_entry.id   AF-A7T863-F1
#
_cell.length_a   1.000
_cell.length_b   1.000
_cell.length_c   1.000
_cell.angle_alpha   90.00
_cell.angle_beta   90.00
_cell.angle_gamma   90.00
#
_symmetry.space_group_name_H-M   'P 1'
#
loop_
_entity.id
_entity.type
_entity.pdbx_description
1 polymer ?
#
loop_
_entity_poly.entity_id
_entity_poly.type
_entity_poly.pdbx_seq_one_letter_code
_entity_poly.pdbx_strand_id
1 'polypeptide(L)'
;GGQFDPFNQTRGPAPPLETKAEDSPEEKVKQLEKKVNELIEESCFANAAGQLGLALEKAKEAGRKERSLCRQREQTALSEQINLDLTYSVLFNLANQYHANKNYNEAPHTYQVIVKN
;
A
#
# COMPACT_ATOMS: atom_id res chain seq x y z
N GLY A 1 34.87 50.00 -18.72
CA GLY A 1 34.65 49.28 -17.46
C GLY A 1 33.33 49.75 -16.89
N GLY A 2 32.28 48.94 -17.00
CA GLY A 2 30.97 49.23 -16.43
C GLY A 2 30.95 48.86 -14.95
N GLN A 3 30.48 49.78 -14.13
CA GLN A 3 30.47 49.74 -12.68
C GLN A 3 29.52 48.63 -12.19
N PHE A 4 30.05 47.69 -11.41
CA PHE A 4 29.29 46.60 -10.78
C PHE A 4 28.57 47.16 -9.54
N ASP A 5 27.23 47.16 -9.54
CA ASP A 5 26.40 47.61 -8.42
C ASP A 5 25.87 46.38 -7.65
N PRO A 6 26.44 46.07 -6.47
CA PRO A 6 26.09 44.87 -5.70
C PRO A 6 24.76 44.97 -4.94
N PHE A 7 24.00 46.08 -5.06
CA PHE A 7 22.74 46.28 -4.35
C PHE A 7 21.48 46.17 -5.21
N ASN A 8 21.58 45.93 -6.52
CA ASN A 8 20.42 45.66 -7.36
C ASN A 8 19.98 44.17 -7.32
N GLN A 9 19.80 43.62 -6.11
CA GLN A 9 19.11 42.33 -5.94
C GLN A 9 17.60 42.59 -5.94
N THR A 10 17.05 42.79 -7.14
CA THR A 10 15.64 42.54 -7.38
C THR A 10 15.39 41.07 -7.08
N ARG A 11 14.97 40.75 -5.84
CA ARG A 11 14.39 39.46 -5.50
C ARG A 11 13.14 39.31 -6.36
N GLY A 12 13.29 38.65 -7.50
CA GLY A 12 12.15 38.16 -8.27
C GLY A 12 11.26 37.35 -7.33
N PRO A 13 9.93 37.35 -7.56
CA PRO A 13 9.02 36.54 -6.77
C PRO A 13 9.55 35.12 -6.70
N ALA A 14 9.57 34.55 -5.49
CA ALA A 14 10.00 33.18 -5.28
C ALA A 14 9.27 32.25 -6.27
N PRO A 15 9.93 31.25 -6.87
CA PRO A 15 9.27 30.26 -7.71
C PRO A 15 8.04 29.74 -6.96
N PRO A 16 6.87 29.62 -7.62
CA PRO A 16 5.70 29.04 -7.00
C PRO A 16 6.10 27.72 -6.37
N LEU A 17 5.83 27.56 -5.06
CA LEU A 17 5.96 26.28 -4.37
C LEU A 17 5.29 25.24 -5.25
N GLU A 18 6.06 24.26 -5.75
CA GLU A 18 5.52 23.12 -6.47
C GLU A 18 4.42 22.55 -5.59
N THR A 19 3.18 22.76 -6.01
CA THR A 19 2.01 22.17 -5.37
C THR A 19 2.27 20.68 -5.46
N LYS A 20 2.66 20.06 -4.34
CA LYS A 20 2.71 18.61 -4.20
C LYS A 20 1.42 18.10 -4.81
N ALA A 21 1.53 17.47 -5.97
CA ALA A 21 0.37 17.02 -6.71
C ALA A 21 -0.28 15.92 -5.88
N GLU A 22 -1.27 16.30 -5.07
CA GLU A 22 -2.10 15.39 -4.26
C GLU A 22 -2.76 14.31 -5.14
N ASP A 23 -2.74 14.49 -6.46
CA ASP A 23 -3.29 13.61 -7.48
C ASP A 23 -2.28 12.74 -8.26
N SER A 24 -0.99 12.79 -7.90
CA SER A 24 0.03 11.99 -8.59
C SER A 24 -0.26 10.48 -8.48
N PRO A 25 0.04 9.69 -9.53
CA PRO A 25 -0.10 8.23 -9.48
C PRO A 25 0.59 7.58 -8.28
N GLU A 26 1.74 8.13 -7.87
CA GLU A 26 2.54 7.69 -6.74
C GLU A 26 1.82 7.90 -5.40
N GLU A 27 1.19 9.06 -5.19
CA GLU A 27 0.46 9.32 -3.95
C GLU A 27 -0.81 8.43 -3.87
N LYS A 28 -1.48 8.17 -5.01
CA LYS A 28 -2.60 7.21 -5.09
C LYS A 28 -2.16 5.79 -4.72
N VAL A 29 -1.01 5.36 -5.20
CA VAL A 29 -0.39 4.07 -4.84
C VAL A 29 -0.14 4.01 -3.33
N LYS A 30 0.45 5.05 -2.76
CA LYS A 30 0.75 5.13 -1.32
C LYS A 30 -0.51 5.13 -0.45
N GLN A 31 -1.57 5.83 -0.87
CA GLN A 31 -2.86 5.80 -0.19
C GLN A 31 -3.48 4.40 -0.21
N LEU A 32 -3.38 3.68 -1.33
CA LEU A 32 -3.84 2.31 -1.43
C LEU A 32 -3.04 1.36 -0.54
N GLU A 33 -1.70 1.48 -0.50
CA GLU A 33 -0.86 0.71 0.42
C GLU A 33 -1.24 0.95 1.88
N LYS A 34 -1.42 2.22 2.27
CA LYS A 34 -1.89 2.58 3.61
C LYS A 34 -3.22 1.89 3.91
N LYS A 35 -4.16 1.88 2.95
CA LYS A 35 -5.46 1.24 3.15
C LYS A 35 -5.37 -0.27 3.29
N VAL A 36 -4.45 -0.92 2.57
CA VAL A 36 -4.19 -2.36 2.72
C VAL A 36 -3.66 -2.65 4.13
N ASN A 37 -2.72 -1.84 4.64
CA ASN A 37 -2.19 -1.99 6.00
C ASN A 37 -3.27 -1.79 7.08
N GLU A 38 -4.11 -0.76 6.95
CA GLU A 38 -5.24 -0.54 7.86
C GLU A 38 -6.18 -1.77 7.92
N LEU A 39 -6.48 -2.39 6.77
CA LEU A 39 -7.32 -3.59 6.74
C LEU A 39 -6.66 -4.81 7.40
N ILE A 40 -5.33 -4.94 7.30
CA ILE A 40 -4.57 -5.97 8.01
C ILE A 40 -4.67 -5.76 9.53
N GLU A 41 -4.47 -4.52 9.99
CA GLU A 41 -4.60 -4.16 11.41
C GLU A 41 -6.02 -4.41 11.93
N GLU A 42 -7.04 -3.96 11.21
CA GLU A 42 -8.46 -4.22 11.51
C GLU A 42 -8.75 -5.73 11.59
N SER A 43 -8.19 -6.52 10.67
CA SER A 43 -8.31 -7.98 10.70
C SER A 43 -7.69 -8.60 11.95
N CYS A 44 -6.48 -8.15 12.32
CA CYS A 44 -5.79 -8.62 13.52
C CYS A 44 -6.57 -8.26 14.80
N PHE A 45 -7.09 -7.03 14.91
CA PHE A 45 -7.89 -6.62 16.05
C PHE A 45 -9.22 -7.40 16.14
N ALA A 46 -9.90 -7.63 15.02
CA ALA A 46 -11.11 -8.43 15.00
C ALA A 46 -10.85 -9.88 15.43
N ASN A 47 -9.74 -10.48 15.01
CA ASN A 47 -9.35 -11.82 15.43
C ASN A 47 -9.07 -11.85 16.95
N ALA A 48 -8.31 -10.90 17.47
CA ALA A 48 -8.04 -10.79 18.90
C ALA A 48 -9.32 -10.61 19.74
N ALA A 49 -10.35 -9.97 19.19
CA ALA A 49 -11.66 -9.82 19.81
C ALA A 49 -12.58 -11.06 19.65
N GLY A 50 -12.11 -12.15 19.03
CA GLY A 50 -12.88 -13.36 18.75
C GLY A 50 -13.90 -13.22 17.61
N GLN A 51 -13.87 -12.12 16.87
CA GLN A 51 -14.77 -11.82 15.75
C GLN A 51 -14.22 -12.44 14.45
N LEU A 52 -14.08 -13.77 14.42
CA LEU A 52 -13.34 -14.49 13.39
C LEU A 52 -13.87 -14.25 11.97
N GLY A 53 -15.19 -14.17 11.80
CA GLY A 53 -15.82 -13.89 10.50
C GLY A 53 -15.45 -12.52 9.97
N LEU A 54 -15.52 -11.48 10.82
CA LEU A 54 -15.10 -10.12 10.46
C LEU A 54 -13.62 -10.06 10.13
N ALA A 55 -12.78 -10.74 10.92
CA ALA A 55 -11.34 -10.80 10.68
C ALA A 55 -11.03 -11.37 9.28
N LEU A 56 -11.73 -12.43 8.87
CA LEU A 56 -11.58 -13.03 7.54
C LEU A 56 -12.11 -12.12 6.42
N GLU A 57 -13.22 -11.42 6.63
CA GLU A 57 -13.74 -10.46 5.65
C GLU A 57 -12.73 -9.34 5.38
N LYS A 58 -12.14 -8.77 6.44
CA LYS A 58 -11.12 -7.72 6.36
C LYS A 58 -9.86 -8.20 5.66
N ALA A 59 -9.37 -9.40 5.98
CA ALA A 59 -8.22 -10.00 5.31
C ALA A 59 -8.49 -10.24 3.81
N LYS A 60 -9.67 -10.74 3.45
CA LYS A 60 -10.07 -10.91 2.04
C LYS A 60 -10.16 -9.57 1.31
N GLU A 61 -10.62 -8.52 1.98
CA GLU A 61 -10.65 -7.17 1.42
C GLU A 61 -9.23 -6.62 1.17
N ALA A 62 -8.32 -6.78 2.12
CA ALA A 62 -6.91 -6.42 1.96
C ALA A 62 -6.32 -7.10 0.71
N GLY A 63 -6.56 -8.41 0.54
CA GLY A 63 -6.13 -9.16 -0.64
C GLY A 63 -6.76 -8.71 -1.96
N ARG A 64 -8.00 -8.21 -1.97
CA ARG A 64 -8.59 -7.62 -3.18
C ARG A 64 -7.92 -6.29 -3.55
N LYS A 65 -7.64 -5.45 -2.54
CA LYS A 65 -7.00 -4.14 -2.76
C LYS A 65 -5.55 -4.28 -3.18
N GLU A 66 -4.79 -5.20 -2.59
CA GLU A 66 -3.40 -5.48 -2.97
C GLU A 66 -3.32 -5.95 -4.43
N ARG A 67 -4.17 -6.89 -4.86
CA ARG A 67 -4.21 -7.29 -6.29
C ARG A 67 -4.56 -6.13 -7.23
N SER A 68 -5.44 -5.24 -6.81
CA SER A 68 -5.76 -4.03 -7.57
C SER A 68 -4.55 -3.10 -7.68
N LEU A 69 -3.78 -2.97 -6.59
CA LEU A 69 -2.56 -2.17 -6.54
C LEU A 69 -1.48 -2.72 -7.49
N CYS A 70 -1.25 -4.04 -7.48
CA CYS A 70 -0.31 -4.68 -8.40
C CYS A 70 -0.68 -4.43 -9.87
N ARG A 71 -1.95 -4.63 -10.23
CA ARG A 71 -2.45 -4.35 -11.59
C ARG A 71 -2.27 -2.89 -11.99
N GLN A 72 -2.49 -1.96 -11.07
CA GLN A 72 -2.30 -0.54 -11.34
C GLN A 72 -0.82 -0.23 -11.56
N ARG A 73 0.10 -0.78 -10.76
CA ARG A 73 1.55 -0.60 -10.92
C ARG A 73 2.06 -1.15 -12.26
N GLU A 74 1.55 -2.30 -12.68
CA GLU A 74 1.85 -2.90 -14.00
C GLU A 74 1.43 -1.97 -15.15
N GLN A 75 0.29 -1.27 -15.03
CA GLN A 75 -0.21 -0.36 -16.08
C GLN A 75 0.58 0.96 -16.16
N THR A 76 1.11 1.45 -15.04
CA THR A 76 1.82 2.74 -14.98
C THR A 76 3.33 2.62 -15.20
N ALA A 77 3.85 1.44 -15.61
CA ALA A 77 5.28 1.14 -15.67
C ALA A 77 6.03 1.38 -14.34
N LEU A 78 5.31 1.38 -13.20
CA LEU A 78 5.85 1.40 -11.84
C LEU A 78 6.05 -0.04 -11.31
N SER A 79 6.16 -1.02 -12.21
CA SER A 79 6.24 -2.45 -11.91
C SER A 79 7.51 -2.81 -11.12
N GLU A 80 8.59 -2.04 -11.25
CA GLU A 80 9.80 -2.22 -10.44
C GLU A 80 9.60 -1.86 -8.95
N GLN A 81 8.45 -1.29 -8.58
CA GLN A 81 8.09 -0.92 -7.22
C GLN A 81 7.05 -1.86 -6.58
N ILE A 82 6.99 -3.14 -6.97
CA ILE A 82 6.12 -4.11 -6.24
C ILE A 82 6.62 -4.22 -4.80
N ASN A 83 5.72 -3.96 -3.84
CA ASN A 83 6.03 -4.00 -2.43
C ASN A 83 5.82 -5.44 -1.92
N LEU A 84 6.86 -6.25 -2.07
CA LEU A 84 6.82 -7.68 -1.70
C LEU A 84 6.51 -7.88 -0.21
N ASP A 85 6.93 -6.97 0.66
CA ASP A 85 6.62 -7.01 2.09
C ASP A 85 5.11 -6.84 2.34
N LEU A 86 4.45 -5.98 1.56
CA LEU A 86 3.00 -5.80 1.63
C LEU A 86 2.27 -7.06 1.13
N THR A 87 2.69 -7.63 -0.01
CA THR A 87 2.14 -8.87 -0.54
C THR A 87 2.29 -10.02 0.47
N TYR A 88 3.48 -10.18 1.06
CA TYR A 88 3.74 -11.15 2.12
C TYR A 88 2.79 -10.95 3.32
N SER A 89 2.68 -9.71 3.82
CA SER A 89 1.85 -9.37 4.97
C SER A 89 0.37 -9.69 4.74
N VAL A 90 -0.15 -9.36 3.55
CA VAL A 90 -1.53 -9.68 3.14
C VAL A 90 -1.76 -11.19 3.10
N LEU A 91 -0.89 -11.94 2.43
CA LEU A 91 -1.06 -13.39 2.27
C LEU A 91 -0.92 -14.11 3.61
N PHE A 92 0.06 -13.72 4.42
CA PHE A 92 0.27 -14.29 5.74
C PHE A 92 -0.93 -14.01 6.67
N ASN A 93 -1.42 -12.77 6.71
CA ASN A 93 -2.63 -12.43 7.46
C ASN A 93 -3.85 -13.24 6.97
N LEU A 94 -4.07 -13.31 5.66
CA LEU A 94 -5.20 -14.05 5.09
C LEU A 94 -5.14 -15.56 5.40
N ALA A 95 -3.96 -16.17 5.31
CA ALA A 95 -3.77 -17.58 5.65
C ALA A 95 -4.06 -17.84 7.15
N ASN A 96 -3.62 -16.95 8.03
CA ASN A 96 -3.95 -17.01 9.46
C ASN A 96 -5.45 -16.89 9.72
N GLN A 97 -6.15 -15.98 9.01
CA GLN A 97 -7.60 -15.85 9.18
C GLN A 97 -8.36 -17.05 8.62
N TYR A 98 -7.92 -17.65 7.52
CA TYR A 98 -8.48 -18.91 7.05
C TYR A 98 -8.32 -20.01 8.11
N HIS A 99 -7.13 -20.14 8.70
CA HIS A 99 -6.89 -21.12 9.76
C HIS A 99 -7.78 -20.88 10.98
N ALA A 100 -7.86 -19.63 11.46
CA ALA A 100 -8.70 -19.26 12.61
C ALA A 100 -10.19 -19.55 12.37
N ASN A 101 -10.66 -19.39 11.12
CA ASN A 101 -12.04 -19.70 10.71
C ASN A 101 -12.26 -21.18 10.37
N LYS A 102 -11.27 -22.06 10.60
CA LYS A 102 -11.32 -23.50 10.30
C LYS A 102 -11.46 -23.84 8.82
N ASN A 103 -11.10 -22.90 7.94
CA ASN A 103 -11.05 -23.08 6.49
C ASN A 103 -9.68 -23.69 6.12
N TYR A 104 -9.50 -24.96 6.47
CA TYR A 104 -8.20 -25.63 6.41
C TYR A 104 -7.76 -26.01 5.00
N ASN A 105 -8.63 -25.92 3.99
CA ASN A 105 -8.25 -26.16 2.60
C ASN A 105 -7.59 -24.90 2.00
N GLU A 106 -8.08 -23.73 2.37
CA GLU A 106 -7.67 -22.43 1.84
C GLU A 106 -6.39 -21.92 2.50
N ALA A 107 -6.18 -22.20 3.80
CA ALA A 107 -5.00 -21.73 4.52
C ALA A 107 -3.67 -22.27 3.94
N PRO A 108 -3.49 -23.60 3.73
CA PRO A 108 -2.26 -24.14 3.14
C PRO A 108 -2.02 -23.66 1.72
N HIS A 109 -3.09 -23.52 0.92
CA HIS A 109 -2.98 -22.98 -0.42
C HIS A 109 -2.44 -21.54 -0.39
N THR A 110 -2.95 -20.72 0.51
CA THR A 110 -2.50 -19.33 0.67
C THR A 110 -1.04 -19.27 1.12
N TYR A 111 -0.61 -20.12 2.07
CA TYR A 111 0.80 -20.22 2.47
C TYR A 111 1.72 -20.66 1.33
N GLN A 112 1.27 -21.58 0.47
CA GLN A 112 2.05 -22.01 -0.69
C GLN A 112 2.29 -20.90 -1.71
N VAL A 113 1.37 -19.95 -1.84
CA VAL A 113 1.55 -18.80 -2.72
C VAL A 113 2.70 -17.92 -2.22
N ILE A 114 2.84 -17.75 -0.89
CA ILE A 114 3.91 -16.93 -0.29
C ILE A 114 5.30 -17.42 -0.71
N VAL A 115 5.53 -18.73 -0.72
CA VAL A 115 6.84 -19.33 -1.02
C VAL A 115 7.12 -19.49 -2.51
N LYS A 116 6.12 -19.26 -3.37
CA LYS A 116 6.24 -19.39 -4.84
C LYS A 116 6.43 -18.04 -5.55
N ASN A 117 6.20 -16.93 -4.85
CA ASN A 117 6.53 -15.58 -5.30
C ASN A 117 8.01 -15.30 -5.05
#